data_AF-A0A915DCZ2-F1
#
_entry.id   AF-A0A915DCZ2-F1
#
_cell.length_a   1.000
_cell.length_b   1.000
_cell.length_c   1.000
_cell.angle_alpha   90.00
_cell.angle_beta   90.00
_cell.angle_gamma   90.00
#
_symmetry.space_group_name_H-M   'P 1'
#
loop_
_entity.id
_entity.type
_entity.pdbx_description
1 polymer ?
#
loop_
_entity_poly.entity_id
_entity_poly.type
_entity_poly.pdbx_seq_one_letter_code
_entity_poly.pdbx_strand_id
1 'polypeptide(L)'
;MCMETNSSSQCVGRSMGLHSHCTDKVEIEVRKIKSKVRDTARQDQSTPRQIFADVMGNASEAAAARLDSKDISKLVYYHRQNEDPKSSCNPAMMVILSELMSYLNKPFVMHDTGPSVRRIIVFSTSKLLQILNIGGLMGHSIWC
;
A
#
# COMPACT_ATOMS: atom_id res chain seq x y z
N MET A 1 -8.16 -65.33 -2.56
CA MET A 1 -6.99 -65.60 -1.70
C MET A 1 -5.96 -64.53 -2.04
N CYS A 2 -6.05 -63.38 -1.38
CA CYS A 2 -5.21 -62.21 -1.67
C CYS A 2 -4.17 -62.09 -0.58
N MET A 3 -2.91 -61.97 -0.98
CA MET A 3 -1.74 -61.89 -0.11
C MET A 3 -1.63 -60.50 0.51
N GLU A 4 -1.52 -60.44 1.83
CA GLU A 4 -1.00 -59.29 2.57
C GLU A 4 0.47 -59.57 2.93
N THR A 5 1.37 -58.65 2.61
CA THR A 5 2.77 -58.67 3.06
C THR A 5 3.06 -57.45 3.93
N ASN A 6 3.56 -57.74 5.12
CA ASN A 6 3.86 -56.86 6.25
C ASN A 6 5.15 -56.02 6.11
N SER A 7 5.28 -55.10 7.07
CA SER A 7 6.52 -54.48 7.64
C SER A 7 6.96 -53.17 6.98
N SER A 8 7.15 -52.05 7.69
CA SER A 8 7.76 -51.91 9.01
C SER A 8 7.30 -50.61 9.69
N SER A 9 6.55 -50.72 10.79
CA SER A 9 6.32 -49.62 11.73
C SER A 9 7.18 -49.86 12.97
N GLN A 10 8.25 -49.09 13.10
CA GLN A 10 9.12 -49.09 14.26
C GLN A 10 8.46 -48.26 15.36
N CYS A 11 7.93 -48.92 16.40
CA CYS A 11 7.36 -48.27 17.57
C CYS A 11 8.49 -47.82 18.51
N VAL A 12 8.78 -46.53 18.58
CA VAL A 12 9.66 -45.95 19.61
C VAL A 12 8.79 -45.44 20.75
N GLY A 13 9.18 -45.82 21.97
CA GLY A 13 8.37 -45.77 23.18
C GLY A 13 8.17 -44.40 23.82
N ARG A 14 7.33 -44.45 24.87
CA ARG A 14 6.99 -43.42 25.87
C ARG A 14 6.19 -42.22 25.35
N SER A 15 4.87 -42.39 25.36
CA SER A 15 3.89 -41.33 25.15
C SER A 15 3.79 -40.40 26.36
N MET A 16 4.63 -39.37 26.40
CA MET A 16 4.33 -38.12 27.11
C MET A 16 3.85 -37.08 26.08
N GLY A 17 2.54 -36.79 26.10
CA GLY A 17 1.94 -35.52 25.70
C GLY A 17 2.47 -34.80 24.46
N LEU A 18 2.40 -35.39 23.27
CA LEU A 18 2.46 -34.60 22.03
C LEU A 18 1.05 -34.38 21.46
N HIS A 19 0.46 -33.23 21.76
CA HIS A 19 -0.65 -32.69 20.98
C HIS A 19 -0.08 -32.25 19.63
N SER A 20 -0.14 -33.12 18.63
CA SER A 20 0.19 -32.74 17.25
C SER A 20 -0.93 -31.84 16.73
N HIS A 21 -0.69 -30.53 16.65
CA HIS A 21 -1.59 -29.62 15.96
C HIS A 21 -1.45 -29.85 14.46
N CYS A 22 -2.41 -30.56 13.87
CA CYS A 22 -2.53 -30.62 12.41
C CYS A 22 -2.66 -29.19 11.89
N THR A 23 -1.71 -28.77 11.05
CA THR A 23 -1.69 -27.42 10.50
C THR A 23 -2.89 -27.24 9.57
N ASP A 24 -3.72 -26.23 9.82
CA ASP A 24 -4.89 -25.94 8.98
C ASP A 24 -4.40 -25.50 7.59
N LYS A 25 -4.63 -26.37 6.60
CA LYS A 25 -4.25 -26.13 5.20
C LYS A 25 -4.86 -24.84 4.66
N VAL A 26 -6.07 -24.49 5.12
CA VAL A 26 -6.76 -23.25 4.74
C VAL A 26 -6.05 -22.03 5.33
N GLU A 27 -5.56 -22.12 6.57
CA GLU A 27 -4.83 -21.03 7.19
C GLU A 27 -3.49 -20.76 6.49
N ILE A 28 -2.78 -21.83 6.09
CA ILE A 28 -1.55 -21.73 5.30
C ILE A 28 -1.84 -21.03 3.98
N GLU A 29 -2.92 -21.39 3.29
CA GLU A 29 -3.31 -20.80 2.03
C GLU A 29 -3.68 -19.32 2.16
N VAL A 30 -4.50 -18.96 3.14
CA VAL A 30 -4.86 -17.56 3.45
C VAL A 30 -3.60 -16.73 3.73
N ARG A 31 -2.61 -17.29 4.44
CA ARG A 31 -1.34 -16.62 4.71
C ARG A 31 -0.53 -16.39 3.44
N LYS A 32 -0.49 -17.38 2.54
CA LYS A 32 0.15 -17.25 1.21
C LYS A 32 -0.53 -16.17 0.37
N ILE A 33 -1.86 -16.14 0.36
CA ILE A 33 -2.66 -15.12 -0.34
C ILE A 33 -2.33 -13.72 0.19
N LYS A 34 -2.34 -13.51 1.51
CA LYS A 34 -1.98 -12.22 2.11
C LYS A 34 -0.54 -11.79 1.78
N SER A 35 0.41 -12.74 1.74
CA SER A 35 1.77 -12.47 1.28
C SER A 35 1.79 -12.00 -0.17
N LYS A 36 1.09 -12.70 -1.06
CA LYS A 36 0.99 -12.33 -2.48
C LYS A 36 0.38 -10.93 -2.64
N VAL A 37 -0.70 -10.62 -1.92
CA VAL A 37 -1.31 -9.29 -1.91
C VAL A 37 -0.31 -8.21 -1.50
N ARG A 38 0.48 -8.45 -0.45
CA ARG A 38 1.54 -7.50 -0.04
C ARG A 38 2.56 -7.30 -1.15
N ASP A 39 3.06 -8.39 -1.73
CA ASP A 39 4.13 -8.33 -2.72
C ASP A 39 3.63 -7.64 -4.01
N THR A 40 2.39 -7.92 -4.45
CA THR A 40 1.72 -7.21 -5.54
C THR A 40 1.46 -5.75 -5.20
N ALA A 41 1.00 -5.42 -3.98
CA ALA A 41 0.74 -4.04 -3.58
C ALA A 41 1.97 -3.14 -3.62
N ARG A 42 3.16 -3.71 -3.46
CA ARG A 42 4.48 -3.06 -3.50
C ARG A 42 5.02 -2.83 -4.92
N GLN A 43 4.69 -3.73 -5.84
CA GLN A 43 5.23 -3.74 -7.20
C GLN A 43 4.27 -3.13 -8.22
N ASP A 44 2.96 -3.30 -8.01
CA ASP A 44 1.91 -2.94 -8.94
C ASP A 44 1.07 -1.74 -8.42
N GLN A 45 0.70 -0.84 -9.34
CA GLN A 45 -0.16 0.33 -9.10
C GLN A 45 -1.66 0.03 -9.33
N SER A 46 -2.03 -1.19 -9.73
CA SER A 46 -3.42 -1.65 -9.86
C SER A 46 -4.28 -1.26 -8.66
N THR A 47 -5.57 -0.98 -8.88
CA THR A 47 -6.47 -0.64 -7.76
C THR A 47 -6.58 -1.81 -6.76
N PRO A 48 -6.86 -1.55 -5.47
CA PRO A 48 -7.04 -2.64 -4.50
C PRO A 48 -8.09 -3.68 -4.93
N ARG A 49 -9.12 -3.25 -5.67
CA ARG A 49 -10.14 -4.13 -6.24
C ARG A 49 -9.60 -5.04 -7.34
N GLN A 50 -8.68 -4.54 -8.18
CA GLN A 50 -8.01 -5.35 -9.21
C GLN A 50 -7.07 -6.38 -8.58
N ILE A 51 -6.28 -5.96 -7.58
CA ILE A 51 -5.39 -6.87 -6.84
C ILE A 51 -6.20 -7.95 -6.12
N PHE A 52 -7.32 -7.59 -5.51
CA PHE A 52 -8.23 -8.55 -4.90
C PHE A 52 -8.75 -9.56 -5.93
N ALA A 53 -9.24 -9.10 -7.08
CA ALA A 53 -9.76 -9.98 -8.13
C ALA A 53 -8.67 -10.95 -8.66
N ASP A 54 -7.45 -10.47 -8.88
CA ASP A 54 -6.33 -11.29 -9.36
C ASP A 54 -5.93 -12.39 -8.36
N VAL A 55 -5.84 -12.03 -7.08
CA VAL A 55 -5.42 -13.00 -6.05
C VAL A 55 -6.54 -13.99 -5.73
N MET A 56 -7.80 -13.54 -5.76
CA MET A 56 -8.95 -14.41 -5.51
C MET A 56 -9.21 -15.39 -6.66
N GLY A 57 -8.86 -15.04 -7.91
CA GLY A 57 -8.96 -15.96 -9.05
C GLY A 57 -8.12 -17.24 -8.91
N ASN A 58 -7.16 -17.25 -7.97
CA ASN A 58 -6.27 -18.38 -7.70
C ASN A 58 -6.49 -19.02 -6.32
N ALA A 59 -7.47 -18.57 -5.53
CA ALA A 59 -7.73 -19.05 -4.18
C ALA A 59 -8.75 -20.20 -4.17
N SER A 60 -8.58 -21.17 -3.27
CA SER A 60 -9.61 -22.16 -2.98
C SER A 60 -10.86 -21.49 -2.38
N GLU A 61 -12.03 -22.08 -2.59
CA GLU A 61 -13.31 -21.55 -2.06
C GLU A 61 -13.28 -21.40 -0.53
N ALA A 62 -12.64 -22.35 0.16
CA ALA A 62 -12.47 -22.32 1.61
C ALA A 62 -11.55 -21.18 2.08
N ALA A 63 -10.49 -20.88 1.34
CA ALA A 63 -9.61 -19.75 1.63
C ALA A 63 -10.28 -18.41 1.28
N ALA A 64 -11.00 -18.37 0.16
CA ALA A 64 -11.77 -17.22 -0.30
C ALA A 64 -12.83 -16.80 0.73
N ALA A 65 -13.53 -17.75 1.34
CA ALA A 65 -14.51 -17.49 2.39
C ALA A 65 -13.91 -16.84 3.65
N ARG A 66 -12.60 -16.98 3.87
CA ARG A 66 -11.88 -16.38 5.01
C ARG A 66 -11.25 -15.01 4.69
N LEU A 67 -11.42 -14.49 3.47
CA LEU A 67 -10.81 -13.25 3.01
C LEU A 67 -11.86 -12.17 2.74
N ASP A 68 -11.86 -11.11 3.56
CA ASP A 68 -12.69 -9.93 3.32
C ASP A 68 -11.99 -8.95 2.35
N SER A 69 -12.73 -8.50 1.34
CA SER A 69 -12.32 -7.46 0.40
C SER A 69 -11.90 -6.16 1.08
N LYS A 70 -12.55 -5.78 2.20
CA LYS A 70 -12.17 -4.60 2.99
C LYS A 70 -10.81 -4.76 3.65
N ASP A 71 -10.51 -5.94 4.18
CA ASP A 71 -9.23 -6.23 4.83
C ASP A 71 -8.08 -6.25 3.82
N ILE A 72 -8.32 -6.84 2.64
CA ILE A 72 -7.35 -6.79 1.54
C ILE A 72 -7.11 -5.35 1.07
N SER A 73 -8.16 -4.54 0.97
CA SER A 73 -8.02 -3.14 0.58
C SER A 73 -7.19 -2.33 1.58
N LYS A 74 -7.41 -2.54 2.89
CA LYS A 74 -6.58 -1.94 3.94
C LYS A 74 -5.13 -2.43 3.88
N LEU A 75 -4.92 -3.71 3.62
CA LEU A 75 -3.60 -4.31 3.50
C LEU A 75 -2.82 -3.71 2.33
N VAL A 76 -3.46 -3.53 1.17
CA VAL A 76 -2.87 -2.86 0.00
C VAL A 76 -2.51 -1.41 0.34
N TYR A 77 -3.42 -0.65 0.94
CA TYR A 77 -3.16 0.74 1.34
C TYR A 77 -2.00 0.85 2.33
N TYR A 78 -2.00 0.01 3.36
CA TYR A 78 -0.94 -0.04 4.37
C TYR A 78 0.43 -0.28 3.73
N HIS A 79 0.53 -1.25 2.83
CA HIS A 79 1.81 -1.57 2.20
C HIS A 79 2.25 -0.55 1.16
N ARG A 80 1.35 0.22 0.56
CA ARG A 80 1.72 1.34 -0.32
C ARG A 80 2.21 2.57 0.43
N GLN A 81 1.65 2.84 1.60
CA GLN A 81 1.99 3.99 2.44
C GLN A 81 3.26 3.77 3.28
N ASN A 82 3.56 2.50 3.62
CA ASN A 82 4.72 2.12 4.43
C ASN A 82 5.87 1.50 3.62
N GLU A 83 5.79 1.47 2.29
CA GLU A 83 7.04 1.55 1.52
C GLU A 83 7.56 2.97 1.72
N ASP A 84 8.85 3.13 2.06
CA ASP A 84 9.53 4.42 1.91
C ASP A 84 9.01 5.05 0.63
N PRO A 85 8.51 6.30 0.67
CA PRO A 85 7.83 6.87 -0.48
C PRO A 85 8.77 6.71 -1.66
N LYS A 86 8.46 5.75 -2.56
CA LYS A 86 9.05 5.74 -3.89
C LYS A 86 8.68 7.11 -4.38
N SER A 87 9.67 7.98 -4.44
CA SER A 87 9.58 9.32 -4.98
C SER A 87 9.08 9.16 -6.41
N SER A 88 7.76 9.04 -6.55
CA SER A 88 7.03 9.45 -7.73
C SER A 88 6.81 10.95 -7.56
N CYS A 89 7.90 11.68 -7.33
CA CYS A 89 8.00 13.00 -7.90
C CYS A 89 7.90 12.78 -9.40
N ASN A 90 6.68 12.78 -9.90
CA ASN A 90 6.45 13.16 -11.27
C ASN A 90 7.15 14.53 -11.41
N PRO A 91 8.17 14.69 -12.27
CA PRO A 91 8.92 15.94 -12.36
C PRO A 91 8.06 17.14 -12.80
N ALA A 92 6.78 16.92 -13.11
CA ALA A 92 5.74 17.94 -13.11
C ALA A 92 5.32 18.37 -11.69
N MET A 93 6.25 18.35 -10.72
CA MET A 93 6.08 19.04 -9.46
C MET A 93 6.02 20.52 -9.82
N MET A 94 4.80 21.05 -9.90
CA MET A 94 4.56 22.45 -10.22
C MET A 94 5.14 23.30 -9.09
N VAL A 95 6.41 23.68 -9.24
CA VAL A 95 7.06 24.63 -8.35
C VAL A 95 6.45 26.00 -8.68
N ILE A 96 5.47 26.39 -7.87
CA ILE A 96 4.96 27.76 -7.91
C ILE A 96 6.02 28.65 -7.27
N LEU A 97 6.97 29.12 -8.07
CA LEU A 97 7.92 30.16 -7.70
C LEU A 97 7.21 31.52 -7.76
N SER A 98 6.23 31.73 -6.89
CA SER A 98 5.62 33.04 -6.70
C SER A 98 6.21 33.68 -5.45
N GLU A 99 6.64 34.93 -5.58
CA GLU A 99 7.07 35.74 -4.45
C GLU A 99 5.92 35.95 -3.46
N LEU A 100 6.27 36.03 -2.17
CA LEU A 100 5.31 36.38 -1.13
C LEU A 100 4.90 37.84 -1.28
N MET A 101 3.62 38.07 -1.51
CA MET A 101 3.01 39.39 -1.51
C MET A 101 2.41 39.70 -0.14
N SER A 102 2.18 40.99 0.13
CA SER A 102 1.55 41.45 1.38
C SER A 102 0.34 42.31 1.05
N TYR A 103 -0.79 42.01 1.69
CA TYR A 103 -2.00 42.84 1.64
C TYR A 103 -2.51 43.01 3.06
N LEU A 104 -2.71 44.27 3.49
CA LEU A 104 -3.10 44.60 4.87
C LEU A 104 -2.20 43.92 5.93
N ASN A 105 -0.87 43.94 5.71
CA ASN A 105 0.14 43.30 6.55
C ASN A 105 -0.02 41.78 6.71
N LYS A 106 -0.75 41.13 5.80
CA LYS A 106 -0.88 39.67 5.77
C LYS A 106 -0.14 39.11 4.56
N PRO A 107 0.85 38.22 4.78
CA PRO A 107 1.57 37.58 3.68
C PRO A 107 0.66 36.58 2.98
N PHE A 108 0.71 36.59 1.66
CA PHE A 108 0.00 35.65 0.80
C PHE A 108 0.83 35.36 -0.45
N VAL A 109 0.61 34.19 -1.03
CA VAL A 109 1.15 33.82 -2.33
C VAL A 109 0.02 33.95 -3.33
N MET A 110 0.31 34.60 -4.45
CA MET A 110 -0.56 34.51 -5.62
C MET A 110 0.27 34.23 -6.86
N HIS A 111 -0.24 33.28 -7.63
CA HIS A 111 0.31 32.88 -8.91
C HIS A 111 -0.76 32.99 -9.96
N ASP A 112 -0.41 33.56 -11.09
CA ASP A 112 -1.29 33.73 -12.22
C ASP A 112 -0.55 33.29 -13.47
N THR A 113 -1.05 32.25 -14.14
CA THR A 113 -0.45 31.73 -15.37
C THR A 113 -0.70 32.62 -16.59
N GLY A 114 -1.35 33.78 -16.42
CA GLY A 114 -1.58 34.76 -17.48
C GLY A 114 -2.84 34.54 -18.32
N PRO A 115 -3.05 35.31 -19.39
CA PRO A 115 -4.30 35.38 -20.15
C PRO A 115 -4.46 34.22 -21.14
N SER A 116 -4.41 32.98 -20.64
CA SER A 116 -4.67 31.78 -21.45
C SER A 116 -6.10 31.29 -21.25
N VAL A 117 -6.59 30.48 -22.20
CA VAL A 117 -7.90 29.78 -22.07
C VAL A 117 -7.93 28.85 -20.87
N ARG A 118 -6.76 28.42 -20.38
CA ARG A 118 -6.58 27.60 -19.18
C ARG A 118 -5.83 28.38 -18.11
N ARG A 119 -6.23 29.63 -17.88
CA ARG A 119 -5.66 30.47 -16.81
C ARG A 119 -5.92 29.83 -15.46
N ILE A 120 -4.85 29.58 -14.72
CA ILE A 120 -4.89 29.11 -13.34
C ILE A 120 -4.44 30.26 -12.47
N ILE A 121 -5.29 30.63 -11.51
CA ILE A 121 -4.98 31.59 -10.46
C ILE A 121 -4.91 30.80 -9.15
N VAL A 122 -3.73 30.74 -8.55
CA VAL A 122 -3.52 30.15 -7.23
C VAL A 122 -3.40 31.29 -6.24
N PHE A 123 -4.21 31.27 -5.19
CA PHE A 123 -4.13 32.21 -4.07
C PHE A 123 -4.11 31.41 -2.77
N SER A 124 -3.13 31.68 -1.90
CA SER A 124 -3.04 31.02 -0.61
C SER A 124 -2.36 31.91 0.42
N THR A 125 -2.70 31.72 1.69
CA THR A 125 -2.01 32.38 2.81
C THR A 125 -0.93 31.47 3.37
N SER A 126 0.05 32.03 4.09
CA SER A 126 1.10 31.23 4.74
C SER A 126 0.52 30.16 5.66
N LYS A 127 -0.62 30.42 6.34
CA LYS A 127 -1.31 29.45 7.19
C LYS A 127 -1.85 28.25 6.38
N LEU A 128 -2.43 28.51 5.21
CA LEU A 128 -2.94 27.45 4.33
C LEU A 128 -1.79 26.67 3.67
N LEU A 129 -0.69 27.35 3.33
CA LEU A 129 0.53 26.70 2.81
C LEU A 129 1.19 25.78 3.85
N GLN A 130 1.16 26.15 5.13
CA GLN A 130 1.63 25.30 6.23
C GLN A 130 0.78 24.03 6.36
N ILE A 131 -0.54 24.14 6.23
CA ILE A 131 -1.46 22.98 6.25
C ILE A 131 -1.17 22.01 5.09
N LEU A 132 -0.78 22.53 3.93
CA LEU A 132 -0.39 21.73 2.77
C LEU A 132 1.00 21.10 2.88
N ASN A 133 1.71 21.28 4.01
CA ASN A 133 3.07 20.77 4.24
C ASN A 133 4.09 21.20 3.17
N ILE A 134 3.86 22.34 2.51
CA ILE A 134 4.80 23.00 1.58
C ILE A 134 5.87 23.79 2.36
N GLY A 135 5.86 23.70 3.70
CA GLY A 135 6.81 24.36 4.60
C GLY A 135 8.25 23.87 4.53
N GLY A 136 8.54 22.79 3.78
CA GLY A 136 9.90 22.31 3.55
C GLY A 136 10.68 23.01 2.43
N LEU A 137 10.03 23.86 1.62
CA LEU A 137 10.64 24.47 0.43
C LEU A 137 10.97 25.96 0.58
N MET A 138 10.62 26.59 1.70
CA MET A 138 11.06 27.96 1.99
C MET A 138 12.43 27.91 2.70
N GLY A 139 13.49 27.60 1.96
CA GLY A 139 14.84 27.69 2.50
C GLY A 139 15.97 27.12 1.66
N HIS A 140 15.71 26.27 0.68
CA HIS A 140 16.77 25.71 -0.15
C HIS A 140 16.42 25.80 -1.63
N SER A 141 17.22 26.57 -2.36
CA SER A 141 17.39 26.45 -3.79
C SER A 141 17.80 25.01 -4.11
N ILE A 142 16.83 24.18 -4.50
CA ILE A 142 17.11 22.85 -5.02
C ILE A 142 17.22 23.00 -6.52
N TRP A 143 18.47 23.01 -7.01
CA TRP A 143 18.77 22.69 -8.40
C TRP A 143 18.60 21.17 -8.56
N CYS A 144 17.64 20.76 -9.36
CA CYS A 144 17.60 19.51 -10.11
C CYS A 144 16.92 19.82 -11.46
#